data_AF-A0ABD3G3Q0-F1
#
_entry.id   AF-A0ABD3G3Q0-F1
#
_cell.length_a   1.000
_cell.length_b   1.000
_cell.length_c   1.000
_cell.angle_alpha   90.00
_cell.angle_beta   90.00
_cell.angle_gamma   90.00
#
_symmetry.space_group_name_H-M   'P 1'
#
loop_
_entity.id
_entity.type
_entity.pdbx_description
1 polymer ?
#
loop_
_entity_poly.entity_id
_entity_poly.type
_entity_poly.pdbx_seq_one_letter_code
_entity_poly.pdbx_strand_id
1 'polypeptide(L)'
;MLSMFRAEADAAPLHVAVDLVYTTDASCRSVTELPSSSDALATRLIPASAAFRGNMQLSKAASGDGCALYLTVKGAVSATATDFQDAFDVAQGAHQELTELLSAKDLENVALARAAVALDGDKLLAISLSAEDVDPSPESVLTVQQGVCAELLSALQSVDELLPRQVETSGLDVTKQANADEAANCAVGLEVAALAPHFNTDAEAFQLLKAVDETMESFFAGQPSVTLTSANVRLQVASDVTKMETESADATLSTNVTFNPPSYEEALGIFALVAVLMAMMMGVMVQKKRNDQRCRERYERANRAAQIRRVSIRMSQYDQDENEDIEGEEDSLL
;
A
#
# COMPACT_ATOMS: atom_id res chain seq x y z
N MET A 1 13.11 -16.92 -49.02
CA MET A 1 13.26 -15.83 -48.03
C MET A 1 12.05 -15.88 -47.12
N LEU A 2 12.11 -16.69 -46.06
CA LEU A 2 11.14 -16.69 -44.97
C LEU A 2 11.75 -15.84 -43.86
N SER A 3 11.18 -14.65 -43.68
CA SER A 3 11.52 -13.76 -42.58
C SER A 3 11.18 -14.46 -41.27
N MET A 4 12.20 -14.63 -40.42
CA MET A 4 12.05 -14.97 -39.02
C MET A 4 11.16 -13.90 -38.35
N PHE A 5 9.90 -14.23 -38.13
CA PHE A 5 9.15 -13.62 -37.04
C PHE A 5 9.69 -14.22 -35.74
N ARG A 6 10.74 -13.56 -35.21
CA ARG A 6 11.16 -13.78 -33.83
C ARG A 6 10.10 -13.08 -32.99
N ALA A 7 9.25 -13.88 -32.34
CA ALA A 7 8.36 -13.38 -31.30
C ALA A 7 9.26 -12.73 -30.24
N GLU A 8 9.21 -11.40 -30.13
CA GLU A 8 9.52 -10.73 -28.88
C GLU A 8 8.55 -11.32 -27.87
N ALA A 9 9.09 -12.07 -26.90
CA ALA A 9 8.29 -12.49 -25.77
C ALA A 9 7.86 -11.19 -25.08
N ASP A 10 6.57 -10.84 -25.17
CA ASP A 10 5.95 -9.84 -24.31
C ASP A 10 6.33 -10.19 -22.87
N ALA A 11 7.32 -9.49 -22.32
CA ALA A 11 7.66 -9.62 -20.92
C ALA A 11 6.40 -9.23 -20.13
N ALA A 12 6.04 -10.06 -19.14
CA ALA A 12 4.91 -9.75 -18.28
C ALA A 12 5.11 -8.36 -17.67
N PRO A 13 4.06 -7.52 -17.60
CA PRO A 13 4.21 -6.17 -17.07
C PRO A 13 4.63 -6.23 -15.60
N LEU A 14 5.60 -5.40 -15.23
CA LEU A 14 6.08 -5.30 -13.86
C LEU A 14 5.08 -4.51 -13.03
N HIS A 15 4.52 -5.12 -11.99
CA HIS A 15 3.64 -4.43 -11.06
C HIS A 15 4.44 -3.63 -10.05
N VAL A 16 4.06 -2.36 -9.86
CA VAL A 16 4.80 -1.41 -9.02
C VAL A 16 3.82 -0.71 -8.09
N ALA A 17 4.15 -0.69 -6.80
CA ALA A 17 3.47 0.07 -5.77
C ALA A 17 4.52 0.71 -4.86
N VAL A 18 4.75 2.01 -5.02
CA VAL A 18 5.84 2.74 -4.37
C VAL A 18 5.31 4.03 -3.77
N ASP A 19 5.72 4.33 -2.55
CA ASP A 19 5.46 5.60 -1.86
C ASP A 19 6.80 6.24 -1.47
N LEU A 20 7.09 7.41 -2.05
CA LEU A 20 8.28 8.22 -1.75
C LEU A 20 7.86 9.51 -1.06
N VAL A 21 8.55 9.85 0.02
CA VAL A 21 8.33 11.09 0.77
C VAL A 21 9.60 11.91 0.74
N TYR A 22 9.46 13.16 0.32
CA TYR A 22 10.53 14.14 0.30
C TYR A 22 10.22 15.26 1.26
N THR A 23 11.25 15.87 1.83
CA THR A 23 11.14 17.10 2.62
C THR A 23 11.95 18.21 1.97
N THR A 24 11.51 19.44 2.14
CA THR A 24 12.22 20.66 1.73
C THR A 24 11.96 21.77 2.74
N ASP A 25 12.93 22.66 2.91
CA ASP A 25 12.81 23.83 3.78
C ASP A 25 11.91 24.92 3.16
N ALA A 26 11.55 24.78 1.88
CA ALA A 26 10.65 25.71 1.22
C ALA A 26 9.26 25.70 1.87
N SER A 27 8.66 26.88 2.02
CA SER A 27 7.28 26.98 2.50
C SER A 27 6.35 26.19 1.58
N CYS A 28 5.47 25.37 2.17
CA CYS A 28 4.50 24.64 1.35
C CYS A 28 3.60 25.53 0.48
N ARG A 29 3.47 26.83 0.79
CA ARG A 29 2.73 27.76 -0.07
C ARG A 29 3.51 28.20 -1.30
N SER A 30 4.85 28.26 -1.24
CA SER A 30 5.69 28.66 -2.37
C SER A 30 5.90 27.53 -3.39
N VAL A 31 5.73 26.27 -2.98
CA VAL A 31 5.75 25.12 -3.89
C VAL A 31 4.50 25.15 -4.78
N THR A 32 4.61 25.68 -6.00
CA THR A 32 3.48 25.78 -6.95
C THR A 32 3.76 25.01 -8.23
N GLU A 33 2.72 24.80 -9.05
CA GLU A 33 2.83 24.22 -10.40
C GLU A 33 3.43 22.80 -10.46
N LEU A 34 3.23 21.99 -9.41
CA LEU A 34 3.52 20.56 -9.47
C LEU A 34 2.58 19.88 -10.48
N PRO A 35 3.07 18.94 -11.30
CA PRO A 35 2.19 18.17 -12.17
C PRO A 35 1.17 17.40 -11.31
N SER A 36 -0.12 17.64 -11.55
CA SER A 36 -1.20 17.08 -10.74
C SER A 36 -1.94 15.92 -11.41
N SER A 37 -1.79 15.77 -12.73
CA SER A 37 -2.37 14.65 -13.47
C SER A 37 -1.39 13.48 -13.56
N SER A 38 -1.90 12.27 -13.34
CA SER A 38 -1.14 11.02 -13.47
C SER A 38 -0.41 10.90 -14.81
N ASP A 39 -1.05 11.24 -15.93
CA ASP A 39 -0.42 11.10 -17.26
C ASP A 39 0.78 12.04 -17.44
N ALA A 40 0.68 13.28 -16.94
CA ALA A 40 1.79 14.23 -16.98
C ALA A 40 2.95 13.80 -16.07
N LEU A 41 2.65 13.20 -14.91
CA LEU A 41 3.67 12.63 -14.03
C LEU A 41 4.32 11.41 -14.68
N ALA A 42 3.55 10.48 -15.21
CA ALA A 42 4.06 9.29 -15.89
C ALA A 42 4.96 9.65 -17.08
N THR A 43 4.57 10.63 -17.90
CA THR A 43 5.39 11.09 -19.05
C THR A 43 6.71 11.73 -18.62
N ARG A 44 6.80 12.23 -17.38
CA ARG A 44 8.00 12.90 -16.84
C ARG A 44 8.88 11.96 -16.04
N LEU A 45 8.29 11.07 -15.24
CA LEU A 45 9.01 10.25 -14.27
C LEU A 45 9.32 8.83 -14.77
N ILE A 46 8.69 8.41 -15.86
CA ILE A 46 8.94 7.12 -16.50
C ILE A 46 9.64 7.38 -17.83
N PRO A 47 10.74 6.68 -18.16
CA PRO A 47 11.47 6.87 -19.39
C PRO A 47 10.59 6.55 -20.60
N ALA A 48 10.81 7.25 -21.71
CA ALA A 48 10.03 7.08 -22.93
C ALA A 48 10.11 5.67 -23.56
N SER A 49 11.11 4.87 -23.17
CA SER A 49 11.27 3.45 -23.53
C SER A 49 10.29 2.51 -22.82
N ALA A 50 9.59 2.99 -21.79
CA ALA A 50 8.66 2.21 -20.98
C ALA A 50 7.24 2.78 -21.04
N ALA A 51 6.25 1.89 -21.09
CA ALA A 51 4.84 2.24 -20.97
C ALA A 51 4.38 2.05 -19.52
N PHE A 52 3.73 3.07 -18.96
CA PHE A 52 3.12 3.00 -17.63
C PHE A 52 1.60 2.94 -17.74
N ARG A 53 0.99 1.99 -17.05
CA ARG A 53 -0.46 1.88 -16.88
C ARG A 53 -0.81 1.85 -15.40
N GLY A 54 -1.33 2.95 -14.88
CA GLY A 54 -1.68 3.04 -13.47
C GLY A 54 -2.04 4.46 -13.05
N ASN A 55 -1.90 4.70 -11.75
CA ASN A 55 -2.06 6.01 -11.16
C ASN A 55 -0.73 6.44 -10.52
N MET A 56 -0.29 7.64 -10.86
CA MET A 56 0.81 8.34 -10.23
C MET A 56 0.28 9.66 -9.67
N GLN A 57 0.55 9.91 -8.39
CA GLN A 57 0.08 11.10 -7.72
C GLN A 57 1.22 11.77 -6.96
N LEU A 58 1.43 13.05 -7.25
CA LEU A 58 2.29 13.93 -6.49
C LEU A 58 1.43 14.89 -5.69
N SER A 59 1.59 14.86 -4.37
CA SER A 59 0.90 15.77 -3.46
C SER A 59 1.88 16.42 -2.50
N LYS A 60 1.43 17.46 -1.80
CA LYS A 60 2.24 18.18 -0.83
C LYS A 60 1.45 18.47 0.43
N ALA A 61 2.12 18.47 1.58
CA ALA A 61 1.54 18.86 2.85
C ALA A 61 2.57 19.58 3.71
N ALA A 62 2.11 20.50 4.56
CA ALA A 62 3.00 21.20 5.49
C ALA A 62 3.67 20.19 6.44
N SER A 63 4.96 20.36 6.66
CA SER A 63 5.76 19.52 7.57
C SER A 63 6.74 20.41 8.31
N GLY A 64 6.53 20.59 9.62
CA GLY A 64 7.27 21.58 10.41
C GLY A 64 7.18 22.98 9.79
N ASP A 65 8.32 23.63 9.64
CA ASP A 65 8.46 24.94 8.98
C ASP A 65 8.55 24.85 7.44
N GLY A 66 8.69 23.63 6.89
CA GLY A 66 8.90 23.37 5.48
C GLY A 66 7.70 22.73 4.77
N CYS A 67 8.01 21.91 3.77
CA CYS A 67 7.03 21.18 2.98
C CYS A 67 7.44 19.73 2.78
N ALA A 68 6.48 18.82 2.93
CA ALA A 68 6.63 17.43 2.52
C ALA A 68 5.96 17.20 1.16
N LEU A 69 6.64 16.48 0.26
CA LEU A 69 6.12 16.06 -1.02
C LEU A 69 5.94 14.53 -1.01
N TYR A 70 4.78 14.06 -1.40
CA TYR A 70 4.41 12.64 -1.42
C TYR A 70 4.20 12.22 -2.86
N LEU A 71 5.07 11.34 -3.36
CA LEU A 71 4.90 10.67 -4.64
C LEU A 71 4.40 9.24 -4.39
N THR A 72 3.19 8.95 -4.84
CA THR A 72 2.63 7.60 -4.86
C THR A 72 2.57 7.10 -6.29
N VAL A 73 3.15 5.94 -6.53
CA VAL A 73 3.16 5.25 -7.83
C VAL A 73 2.46 3.90 -7.66
N LYS A 74 1.36 3.68 -8.37
CA LYS A 74 0.65 2.38 -8.36
C LYS A 74 0.22 2.00 -9.76
N GLY A 75 0.80 0.95 -10.32
CA GLY A 75 0.49 0.56 -11.68
C GLY A 75 1.29 -0.63 -12.18
N ALA A 76 1.34 -0.74 -13.50
CA ALA A 76 2.15 -1.71 -14.20
C ALA A 76 3.06 -0.98 -15.21
N VAL A 77 4.33 -1.37 -15.24
CA VAL A 77 5.34 -0.85 -16.16
C VAL A 77 5.66 -1.95 -17.17
N SER A 78 5.44 -1.67 -18.45
CA SER A 78 5.86 -2.52 -19.55
C SER A 78 7.08 -1.86 -20.20
N ALA A 79 8.27 -2.34 -19.87
CA ALA A 79 9.50 -1.86 -20.50
C ALA A 79 9.75 -2.65 -21.80
N THR A 80 10.07 -1.94 -22.88
CA THR A 80 10.58 -2.58 -24.11
C THR A 80 12.09 -2.86 -24.04
N ALA A 81 12.75 -2.34 -23.00
CA ALA A 81 14.19 -2.43 -22.75
C ALA A 81 14.49 -2.95 -21.33
N THR A 82 15.76 -3.25 -21.06
CA THR A 82 16.28 -3.76 -19.77
C THR A 82 16.27 -2.73 -18.63
N ASP A 83 15.68 -1.55 -18.84
CA ASP A 83 15.77 -0.38 -17.97
C ASP A 83 15.18 -0.62 -16.57
N PHE A 84 14.23 -1.55 -16.44
CA PHE A 84 13.65 -1.94 -15.17
C PHE A 84 13.61 -3.46 -15.05
N GLN A 85 14.30 -4.01 -14.05
CA GLN A 85 14.21 -5.43 -13.69
C GLN A 85 13.20 -5.66 -12.58
N ASP A 86 13.04 -4.70 -11.67
CA ASP A 86 12.15 -4.80 -10.51
C ASP A 86 11.56 -3.44 -10.08
N ALA A 87 10.70 -3.47 -9.05
CA ALA A 87 10.04 -2.29 -8.52
C ALA A 87 11.01 -1.28 -7.87
N PHE A 88 12.19 -1.71 -7.42
CA PHE A 88 13.22 -0.82 -6.86
C PHE A 88 13.90 -0.01 -7.95
N ASP A 89 14.17 -0.61 -9.11
CA ASP A 89 14.70 0.12 -10.27
C ASP A 89 13.72 1.22 -10.73
N VAL A 90 12.42 0.92 -10.73
CA VAL A 90 11.37 1.90 -11.05
C VAL A 90 11.32 3.02 -9.99
N ALA A 91 11.39 2.66 -8.71
CA ALA A 91 11.42 3.63 -7.61
C ALA A 91 12.64 4.56 -7.71
N GLN A 92 13.82 4.00 -7.99
CA GLN A 92 15.06 4.74 -8.15
C GLN A 92 15.02 5.66 -9.37
N GLY A 93 14.52 5.19 -10.52
CA GLY A 93 14.35 6.02 -11.72
C GLY A 93 13.37 7.16 -11.50
N ALA A 94 12.21 6.88 -10.89
CA ALA A 94 11.22 7.91 -10.55
C ALA A 94 11.78 8.93 -9.55
N HIS A 95 12.61 8.50 -8.60
CA HIS A 95 13.32 9.38 -7.67
C HIS A 95 14.29 10.33 -8.40
N GLN A 96 15.10 9.82 -9.33
CA GLN A 96 16.04 10.62 -10.11
C GLN A 96 15.32 11.69 -10.94
N GLU A 97 14.31 11.28 -11.72
CA GLU A 97 13.53 12.19 -12.57
C GLU A 97 12.72 13.21 -11.75
N LEU A 98 12.19 12.82 -10.59
CA LEU A 98 11.48 13.74 -9.72
C LEU A 98 12.44 14.77 -9.12
N THR A 99 13.62 14.34 -8.68
CA THR A 99 14.63 15.25 -8.12
C THR A 99 15.08 16.26 -9.17
N GLU A 100 15.29 15.83 -10.42
CA GLU A 100 15.58 16.73 -11.54
C GLU A 100 14.42 17.71 -11.80
N LEU A 101 13.18 17.22 -11.83
CA LEU A 101 11.99 18.06 -12.00
C LEU A 101 11.84 19.12 -10.90
N LEU A 102 12.09 18.75 -9.65
CA LEU A 102 12.00 19.66 -8.51
C LEU A 102 13.14 20.68 -8.55
N SER A 103 14.36 20.25 -8.92
CA SER A 103 15.50 21.16 -9.10
C SER A 103 15.24 22.18 -10.22
N ALA A 104 14.61 21.78 -11.33
CA ALA A 104 14.23 22.66 -12.42
C ALA A 104 13.13 23.67 -12.04
N LYS A 105 12.50 23.50 -10.87
CA LYS A 105 11.53 24.43 -10.28
C LYS A 105 12.14 25.29 -9.18
N ASP A 106 13.46 25.34 -9.09
CA ASP A 106 14.21 26.09 -8.08
C ASP A 106 13.85 25.69 -6.63
N LEU A 107 13.45 24.42 -6.41
CA LEU A 107 13.28 23.87 -5.07
C LEU A 107 14.63 23.39 -4.55
N GLU A 108 15.19 24.14 -3.62
CA GLU A 108 16.43 23.79 -2.93
C GLU A 108 16.17 22.85 -1.74
N ASN A 109 17.22 22.14 -1.31
CA ASN A 109 17.23 21.24 -0.15
C ASN A 109 16.12 20.18 -0.16
N VAL A 110 15.79 19.64 -1.33
CA VAL A 110 14.89 18.49 -1.42
C VAL A 110 15.66 17.24 -1.01
N ALA A 111 15.25 16.61 0.09
CA ALA A 111 15.84 15.37 0.60
C ALA A 111 14.79 14.26 0.61
N LEU A 112 15.19 13.03 0.26
CA LEU A 112 14.35 11.86 0.45
C LEU A 112 14.27 11.55 1.94
N ALA A 113 13.07 11.67 2.52
CA ALA A 113 12.83 11.40 3.93
C ALA A 113 12.41 9.93 4.17
N ARG A 114 11.68 9.35 3.22
CA ARG A 114 11.22 7.96 3.30
C ARG A 114 11.02 7.36 1.92
N ALA A 115 11.35 6.10 1.77
CA ALA A 115 10.94 5.27 0.64
C ALA A 115 10.22 4.03 1.13
N ALA A 116 9.12 3.65 0.47
CA ALA A 116 8.41 2.41 0.72
C ALA A 116 8.04 1.74 -0.60
N VAL A 117 8.25 0.43 -0.67
CA VAL A 117 7.99 -0.40 -1.84
C VAL A 117 7.13 -1.57 -1.39
N ALA A 118 5.92 -1.64 -1.92
CA ALA A 118 5.04 -2.78 -1.77
C ALA A 118 5.31 -3.77 -2.91
N LEU A 119 5.54 -5.02 -2.53
CA LEU A 119 5.85 -6.13 -3.43
C LEU A 119 4.69 -7.13 -3.43
N ASP A 120 4.82 -8.19 -4.22
CA ASP A 120 3.82 -9.25 -4.26
C ASP A 120 3.66 -9.95 -2.89
N GLY A 121 2.43 -10.39 -2.59
CA GLY A 121 2.15 -11.22 -1.40
C GLY A 121 2.15 -10.47 -0.06
N ASP A 122 1.44 -9.34 0.03
CA ASP A 122 1.33 -8.51 1.25
C ASP A 122 2.69 -8.14 1.87
N LYS A 123 3.71 -8.00 1.03
CA LYS A 123 5.05 -7.57 1.40
C LYS A 123 5.18 -6.05 1.26
N LEU A 124 5.71 -5.39 2.28
CA LEU A 124 6.00 -3.97 2.30
C LEU A 124 7.37 -3.74 2.93
N LEU A 125 8.30 -3.17 2.16
CA LEU A 125 9.61 -2.79 2.65
C LEU A 125 9.69 -1.27 2.67
N ALA A 126 10.09 -0.69 3.79
CA ALA A 126 10.20 0.76 3.95
C ALA A 126 11.49 1.14 4.66
N ILE A 127 12.05 2.28 4.26
CA ILE A 127 13.20 2.90 4.90
C ILE A 127 12.90 4.36 5.24
N SER A 128 13.19 4.75 6.48
CA SER A 128 13.16 6.13 6.96
C SER A 128 14.59 6.66 7.00
N LEU A 129 14.82 7.76 6.30
CA LEU A 129 16.11 8.44 6.17
C LEU A 129 16.22 9.66 7.09
N SER A 130 15.08 10.16 7.57
CA SER A 130 15.05 11.23 8.56
C SER A 130 15.42 10.71 9.95
N ALA A 131 16.41 11.37 10.58
CA ALA A 131 16.76 11.20 11.97
C ALA A 131 15.74 11.91 12.88
N GLU A 132 14.53 11.37 13.01
CA GLU A 132 13.66 11.74 14.14
C GLU A 132 14.08 10.93 15.38
N ASP A 133 13.89 11.52 16.57
CA ASP A 133 14.25 10.92 17.86
C ASP A 133 13.81 9.46 17.92
N VAL A 134 14.81 8.57 17.98
CA VAL A 134 14.65 7.13 17.89
C VAL A 134 13.82 6.65 19.09
N ASP A 135 12.54 6.43 18.86
CA ASP A 135 11.77 5.51 19.70
C ASP A 135 12.49 4.15 19.61
N PRO A 136 12.69 3.42 20.73
CA PRO A 136 13.35 2.13 20.68
C PRO A 136 12.65 1.28 19.63
N SER A 137 13.42 0.80 18.64
CA SER A 137 12.88 0.04 17.52
C SER A 137 11.91 -1.00 18.05
N PRO A 138 10.65 -1.04 17.57
CA PRO A 138 9.72 -2.07 18.02
C PRO A 138 10.37 -3.44 17.78
N GLU A 139 10.22 -4.35 18.74
CA GLU A 139 10.80 -5.69 18.62
C GLU A 139 10.34 -6.33 17.31
N SER A 140 11.27 -6.96 16.59
CA SER A 140 10.91 -7.73 15.41
C SER A 140 10.07 -8.92 15.84
N VAL A 141 8.95 -9.19 15.15
CA VAL A 141 8.00 -10.24 15.51
C VAL A 141 7.81 -11.19 14.33
N LEU A 142 7.98 -12.48 14.59
CA LEU A 142 7.52 -13.56 13.73
C LEU A 142 6.21 -14.10 14.29
N THR A 143 5.13 -13.98 13.51
CA THR A 143 3.82 -14.52 13.88
C THR A 143 3.56 -15.84 13.15
N VAL A 144 3.46 -16.95 13.89
CA VAL A 144 2.99 -18.24 13.37
C VAL A 144 1.46 -18.19 13.23
N GLN A 145 0.99 -18.14 11.99
CA GLN A 145 -0.44 -18.06 11.67
C GLN A 145 -1.08 -19.45 11.57
N GLN A 146 -0.36 -20.43 10.99
CA GLN A 146 -0.85 -21.80 10.81
C GLN A 146 0.30 -22.81 10.91
N GLY A 147 -0.04 -24.06 11.23
CA GLY A 147 0.87 -25.20 11.22
C GLY A 147 1.92 -25.22 12.34
N VAL A 148 2.76 -26.26 12.30
CA VAL A 148 3.91 -26.42 13.22
C VAL A 148 5.19 -25.98 12.50
N CYS A 149 5.60 -24.73 12.72
CA CYS A 149 6.77 -24.11 12.07
C CYS A 149 8.12 -24.48 12.74
N ALA A 150 8.28 -25.71 13.21
CA ALA A 150 9.47 -26.11 13.98
C ALA A 150 10.77 -26.05 13.15
N GLU A 151 10.72 -26.45 11.88
CA GLU A 151 11.87 -26.39 10.96
C GLU A 151 12.31 -24.94 10.73
N LEU A 152 11.36 -24.05 10.45
CA LEU A 152 11.60 -22.62 10.31
C LEU A 152 12.26 -22.04 11.56
N LEU A 153 11.69 -22.30 12.74
CA LEU A 153 12.21 -21.75 14.01
C LEU A 153 13.58 -22.32 14.37
N SER A 154 13.91 -23.53 13.89
CA SER A 154 15.24 -24.11 14.07
C SER A 154 16.28 -23.51 13.12
N ALA A 155 15.85 -23.14 11.90
CA ALA A 155 16.69 -22.45 10.93
C ALA A 155 16.90 -20.99 11.35
N LEU A 156 15.82 -20.31 11.73
CA LEU A 156 15.81 -18.91 12.12
C LEU A 156 16.33 -18.74 13.56
N GLN A 157 17.65 -18.76 13.72
CA GLN A 157 18.27 -18.55 15.03
C GLN A 157 18.29 -17.08 15.46
N SER A 158 18.26 -16.17 14.49
CA SER A 158 18.23 -14.71 14.70
C SER A 158 17.64 -13.99 13.48
N VAL A 159 17.21 -12.72 13.65
CA VAL A 159 16.75 -11.86 12.54
C VAL A 159 17.87 -11.56 11.55
N ASP A 160 19.14 -11.63 11.99
CA ASP A 160 20.31 -11.36 11.16
C ASP A 160 20.44 -12.31 9.95
N GLU A 161 19.72 -13.44 9.96
CA GLU A 161 19.65 -14.36 8.83
C GLU A 161 18.63 -13.94 7.76
N LEU A 162 17.66 -13.09 8.13
CA LEU A 162 16.62 -12.57 7.23
C LEU A 162 17.02 -11.25 6.55
N LEU A 163 17.96 -10.53 7.12
CA LEU A 163 18.38 -9.20 6.65
C LEU A 163 19.86 -9.20 6.24
N PRO A 164 20.26 -8.26 5.37
CA PRO A 164 21.67 -8.04 5.06
C PRO A 164 22.46 -7.70 6.33
N ARG A 165 23.69 -8.22 6.43
CA ARG A 165 24.57 -8.08 7.62
C ARG A 165 24.88 -6.65 8.06
N GLN A 166 24.66 -5.67 7.17
CA GLN A 166 24.88 -4.25 7.44
C GLN A 166 23.73 -3.60 8.22
N VAL A 167 22.61 -4.31 8.40
CA VAL A 167 21.45 -3.86 9.16
C VAL A 167 21.56 -4.38 10.58
N GLU A 168 21.43 -3.51 11.58
CA GLU A 168 21.40 -3.90 12.99
C GLU A 168 19.97 -4.26 13.40
N THR A 169 19.77 -5.46 13.93
CA THR A 169 18.44 -5.96 14.28
C THR A 169 18.25 -6.03 15.79
N SER A 170 17.00 -5.93 16.23
CA SER A 170 16.60 -6.28 17.60
C SER A 170 16.45 -7.80 17.74
N GLY A 171 16.18 -8.27 18.96
CA GLY A 171 15.69 -9.63 19.16
C GLY A 171 14.42 -9.91 18.33
N LEU A 172 14.25 -11.18 17.94
CA LEU A 172 13.03 -11.68 17.31
C LEU A 172 12.12 -12.28 18.39
N ASP A 173 10.94 -11.72 18.57
CA ASP A 173 9.88 -12.37 19.32
C ASP A 173 9.08 -13.31 18.41
N VAL A 174 8.70 -14.47 18.93
CA VAL A 174 7.93 -15.47 18.19
C VAL A 174 6.57 -15.61 18.85
N THR A 175 5.56 -15.11 18.16
CA THR A 175 4.17 -15.21 18.62
C THR A 175 3.41 -16.26 17.82
N LYS A 176 2.46 -16.94 18.46
CA LYS A 176 1.58 -17.91 17.80
C LYS A 176 0.15 -17.41 17.86
N GLN A 177 -0.53 -17.41 16.72
CA GLN A 177 -1.93 -17.01 16.66
C GLN A 177 -2.79 -18.00 17.45
N ALA A 178 -3.68 -17.49 18.31
CA ALA A 178 -4.46 -18.29 19.27
C ALA A 178 -5.35 -19.38 18.62
N ASN A 179 -5.73 -19.22 17.36
CA ASN A 179 -6.57 -20.16 16.60
C ASN A 179 -5.81 -20.82 15.45
N ALA A 180 -4.47 -20.87 15.50
CA ALA A 180 -3.66 -21.51 14.47
C ALA A 180 -4.00 -23.01 14.37
N ASP A 181 -4.44 -23.45 13.20
CA ASP A 181 -4.63 -24.88 12.91
C ASP A 181 -3.27 -25.56 12.84
N GLU A 182 -2.97 -26.43 13.80
CA GLU A 182 -1.69 -27.13 13.89
C GLU A 182 -1.54 -28.22 12.82
N ALA A 183 -2.63 -28.68 12.20
CA ALA A 183 -2.60 -29.69 11.15
C ALA A 183 -2.36 -29.09 9.75
N ALA A 184 -2.44 -27.76 9.62
CA ALA A 184 -2.18 -27.05 8.37
C ALA A 184 -0.67 -26.92 8.07
N ASN A 185 -0.35 -26.51 6.84
CA ASN A 185 1.03 -26.17 6.45
C ASN A 185 1.52 -24.96 7.25
N CYS A 186 2.83 -24.88 7.51
CA CYS A 186 3.41 -23.76 8.23
C CYS A 186 3.22 -22.45 7.44
N ALA A 187 2.56 -21.48 8.07
CA ALA A 187 2.35 -20.16 7.51
C ALA A 187 2.76 -19.09 8.53
N VAL A 188 3.55 -18.12 8.10
CA VAL A 188 4.11 -17.09 8.98
C VAL A 188 3.95 -15.69 8.41
N GLY A 189 3.68 -14.73 9.29
CA GLY A 189 3.80 -13.31 9.01
C GLY A 189 5.02 -12.74 9.72
N LEU A 190 5.74 -11.85 9.05
CA LEU A 190 6.96 -11.26 9.57
C LEU A 190 6.81 -9.73 9.70
N GLU A 191 7.16 -9.20 10.86
CA GLU A 191 7.31 -7.77 11.10
C GLU A 191 8.74 -7.52 11.59
N VAL A 192 9.52 -6.76 10.83
CA VAL A 192 10.91 -6.44 11.17
C VAL A 192 11.05 -4.95 11.34
N ALA A 193 11.64 -4.54 12.45
CA ALA A 193 12.16 -3.19 12.60
C ALA A 193 13.67 -3.28 12.89
N ALA A 194 14.44 -2.52 12.12
CA ALA A 194 15.90 -2.61 12.18
C ALA A 194 16.56 -1.28 11.82
N LEU A 195 17.82 -1.13 12.22
CA LEU A 195 18.62 0.06 11.94
C LEU A 195 19.48 -0.17 10.70
N ALA A 196 19.36 0.73 9.74
CA ALA A 196 20.19 0.77 8.55
C ALA A 196 21.43 1.64 8.80
N PRO A 197 22.54 1.37 8.08
CA PRO A 197 23.71 2.22 8.13
C PRO A 197 23.39 3.60 7.54
N HIS A 198 24.21 4.59 7.88
CA HIS A 198 24.17 5.88 7.22
C HIS A 198 24.55 5.76 5.74
N PHE A 199 23.84 6.46 4.87
CA PHE A 199 24.05 6.45 3.42
C PHE A 199 24.73 7.71 2.95
N ASN A 200 25.59 7.59 1.93
CA ASN A 200 26.16 8.76 1.27
C ASN A 200 25.25 9.30 0.16
N THR A 201 24.36 8.45 -0.36
CA THR A 201 23.44 8.78 -1.46
C THR A 201 22.09 8.08 -1.29
N ASP A 202 21.01 8.70 -1.76
CA ASP A 202 19.66 8.12 -1.75
C ASP A 202 19.56 6.81 -2.56
N ALA A 203 20.44 6.64 -3.56
CA ALA A 203 20.55 5.40 -4.34
C ALA A 203 20.88 4.18 -3.48
N GLU A 204 21.70 4.35 -2.44
CA GLU A 204 22.05 3.26 -1.51
C GLU A 204 20.84 2.77 -0.71
N ALA A 205 19.86 3.64 -0.45
CA ALA A 205 18.64 3.26 0.25
C ALA A 205 17.79 2.29 -0.58
N PHE A 206 17.65 2.53 -1.89
CA PHE A 206 16.94 1.63 -2.79
C PHE A 206 17.67 0.29 -2.95
N GLN A 207 19.00 0.33 -3.05
CA GLN A 207 19.82 -0.88 -3.10
C GLN A 207 19.72 -1.71 -1.81
N LEU A 208 19.66 -1.07 -0.64
CA LEU A 208 19.46 -1.78 0.61
C LEU A 208 18.08 -2.44 0.67
N LEU A 209 17.01 -1.73 0.28
CA LEU A 209 15.66 -2.31 0.23
C LEU A 209 15.59 -3.52 -0.71
N LYS A 210 16.25 -3.44 -1.87
CA LYS A 210 16.39 -4.56 -2.80
C LYS A 210 17.15 -5.73 -2.18
N ALA A 211 18.29 -5.47 -1.56
CA ALA A 211 19.09 -6.50 -0.89
C ALA A 211 18.32 -7.19 0.26
N VAL A 212 17.46 -6.44 0.97
CA VAL A 212 16.56 -7.01 1.99
C VAL A 212 15.57 -7.98 1.37
N ASP A 213 14.91 -7.60 0.28
CA ASP A 213 13.98 -8.50 -0.41
C ASP A 213 14.68 -9.77 -0.90
N GLU A 214 15.82 -9.63 -1.59
CA GLU A 214 16.60 -10.75 -2.12
C GLU A 214 17.09 -11.69 -1.01
N THR A 215 17.55 -11.14 0.12
CA THR A 215 18.02 -11.94 1.27
C THR A 215 16.86 -12.73 1.89
N MET A 216 15.73 -12.06 2.10
CA MET A 216 14.53 -12.68 2.67
C MET A 216 13.97 -13.75 1.72
N GLU A 217 13.87 -13.46 0.42
CA GLU A 217 13.42 -14.42 -0.58
C GLU A 217 14.34 -15.64 -0.63
N SER A 218 15.66 -15.43 -0.63
CA SER A 218 16.63 -16.53 -0.60
C SER A 218 16.50 -17.39 0.67
N PHE A 219 16.22 -16.79 1.83
CA PHE A 219 16.02 -17.54 3.06
C PHE A 219 14.76 -18.41 2.99
N PHE A 220 13.62 -17.83 2.62
CA PHE A 220 12.35 -18.56 2.54
C PHE A 220 12.30 -19.56 1.39
N ALA A 221 13.00 -19.33 0.28
CA ALA A 221 13.17 -20.32 -0.78
C ALA A 221 13.94 -21.56 -0.29
N GLY A 222 14.80 -21.41 0.72
CA GLY A 222 15.46 -22.51 1.42
C GLY A 222 14.55 -23.29 2.38
N GLN A 223 13.33 -22.80 2.65
CA GLN A 223 12.36 -23.37 3.59
C GLN A 223 11.06 -23.80 2.87
N PRO A 224 11.08 -24.87 2.06
CA PRO A 224 9.96 -25.23 1.19
C PRO A 224 8.68 -25.66 1.93
N SER A 225 8.77 -25.98 3.22
CA SER A 225 7.63 -26.34 4.08
C SER A 225 6.90 -25.13 4.68
N VAL A 226 7.40 -23.91 4.41
CA VAL A 226 6.94 -22.65 5.01
C VAL A 226 6.36 -21.73 3.93
N THR A 227 5.21 -21.13 4.23
CA THR A 227 4.63 -20.06 3.42
C THR A 227 4.74 -18.74 4.16
N LEU A 228 5.50 -17.79 3.61
CA LEU A 228 5.49 -16.40 4.08
C LEU A 228 4.22 -15.71 3.57
N THR A 229 3.29 -15.38 4.46
CA THR A 229 1.99 -14.81 4.09
C THR A 229 2.01 -13.29 4.00
N SER A 230 2.86 -12.64 4.80
CA SER A 230 3.06 -11.19 4.78
C SER A 230 4.43 -10.85 5.35
N ALA A 231 5.04 -9.77 4.87
CA ALA A 231 6.28 -9.24 5.45
C ALA A 231 6.25 -7.71 5.50
N ASN A 232 6.45 -7.12 6.69
CA ASN A 232 6.57 -5.68 6.86
C ASN A 232 7.96 -5.37 7.42
N VAL A 233 8.84 -4.81 6.60
CA VAL A 233 10.20 -4.45 7.04
C VAL A 233 10.29 -2.93 7.11
N ARG A 234 10.73 -2.42 8.26
CA ARG A 234 10.94 -1.01 8.52
C ARG A 234 12.38 -0.77 8.93
N LEU A 235 13.12 -0.13 8.04
CA LEU A 235 14.50 0.27 8.26
C LEU A 235 14.52 1.74 8.70
N GLN A 236 15.37 2.07 9.67
CA GLN A 236 15.61 3.44 10.09
C GLN A 236 17.09 3.73 10.02
N VAL A 237 17.50 4.82 9.38
CA VAL A 237 18.91 5.21 9.35
C VAL A 237 19.33 5.65 10.74
N ALA A 238 20.39 5.05 11.27
CA ALA A 238 20.96 5.46 12.56
C ALA A 238 21.35 6.95 12.50
N SER A 239 20.87 7.73 13.47
CA SER A 239 21.30 9.12 13.62
C SER A 239 22.77 9.16 14.01
N ASP A 240 23.52 10.08 13.42
CA ASP A 240 24.96 10.32 13.64
C ASP A 240 25.25 10.96 15.02
N VAL A 241 24.50 10.56 16.05
CA VAL A 241 24.82 10.89 17.44
C VAL A 241 25.95 9.97 17.84
N THR A 242 27.16 10.39 17.46
CA THR A 242 28.44 9.98 18.04
C THR A 242 28.25 9.53 19.49
N LYS A 243 28.53 8.27 19.77
CA LYS A 243 28.86 7.77 21.11
C LYS A 243 30.08 8.54 21.63
N MET A 244 29.87 9.74 22.16
CA MET A 244 30.80 10.42 23.06
C MET A 244 30.43 10.02 24.50
N GLU A 245 30.81 8.81 24.89
CA GLU A 245 31.22 8.54 26.27
C GLU A 245 32.75 8.74 26.26
N THR A 246 33.34 9.79 26.81
CA THR A 246 33.55 10.00 28.24
C THR A 246 34.26 11.34 28.46
N GLU A 247 33.69 12.24 29.26
CA GLU A 247 34.26 12.81 30.50
C GLU A 247 33.53 14.10 30.92
N SER A 248 32.89 14.02 32.09
CA SER A 248 32.62 15.11 33.04
C SER A 248 31.87 16.35 32.57
N ALA A 249 30.57 16.38 32.86
CA ALA A 249 30.04 17.34 33.83
C ALA A 249 28.69 16.86 34.36
N ASP A 250 28.64 16.73 35.68
CA ASP A 250 27.46 16.54 36.51
C ASP A 250 26.41 17.61 36.15
N ALA A 251 25.42 17.25 35.35
CA ALA A 251 24.23 18.04 35.12
C ALA A 251 23.03 17.10 35.16
N THR A 252 22.44 16.97 36.35
CA THR A 252 21.07 16.52 36.50
C THR A 252 20.15 17.44 35.70
N LEU A 253 19.93 17.11 34.43
CA LEU A 253 18.92 17.73 33.59
C LEU A 253 17.56 17.22 34.04
N SER A 254 16.96 18.04 34.90
CA SER A 254 15.54 18.05 35.25
C SER A 254 14.65 17.82 34.02
N THR A 255 14.17 16.59 33.82
CA THR A 255 13.01 16.29 32.97
C THR A 255 11.75 16.84 33.64
N ASN A 256 11.57 18.16 33.53
CA ASN A 256 10.26 18.78 33.62
C ASN A 256 9.86 19.20 32.22
N VAL A 257 9.44 18.21 31.42
CA VAL A 257 8.61 18.49 30.24
C VAL A 257 7.25 18.89 30.80
N THR A 258 7.03 20.19 30.92
CA THR A 258 5.71 20.73 31.20
C THR A 258 4.86 20.50 29.95
N PHE A 259 4.11 19.41 29.93
CA PHE A 259 2.95 19.29 29.05
C PHE A 259 2.05 20.50 29.33
N ASN A 260 1.92 21.40 28.36
CA ASN A 260 0.80 22.34 28.36
C ASN A 260 -0.41 21.57 27.85
N PRO A 261 -1.32 21.08 28.73
CA PRO A 261 -2.61 20.60 28.26
C PRO A 261 -3.30 21.75 27.51
N PRO A 262 -4.03 21.46 26.41
CA PRO A 262 -4.79 22.49 25.71
C PRO A 262 -5.72 23.18 26.71
N SER A 263 -5.84 24.50 26.57
CA SER A 263 -6.70 25.28 27.45
C SER A 263 -8.15 24.77 27.34
N TYR A 264 -8.93 24.89 28.43
CA TYR A 264 -10.28 24.33 28.54
C TYR A 264 -11.22 24.79 27.39
N GLU A 265 -10.93 25.94 26.79
CA GLU A 265 -11.65 26.51 25.64
C GLU A 265 -11.30 25.82 24.31
N GLU A 266 -10.03 25.44 24.09
CA GLU A 266 -9.57 24.72 22.90
C GLU A 266 -10.04 23.27 22.89
N ALA A 267 -10.03 22.60 24.05
CA ALA A 267 -10.54 21.24 24.19
C ALA A 267 -12.06 21.17 23.88
N LEU A 268 -12.84 22.15 24.34
CA LEU A 268 -14.26 22.27 24.01
C LEU A 268 -14.51 22.47 22.51
N GLY A 269 -13.66 23.25 21.84
CA GLY A 269 -13.71 23.45 20.39
C GLY A 269 -13.47 22.15 19.61
N ILE A 270 -12.50 21.35 20.04
CA ILE A 270 -12.20 20.04 19.41
C ILE A 270 -13.37 19.06 19.62
N PHE A 271 -13.91 18.96 20.84
CA PHE A 271 -15.06 18.09 21.10
C PHE A 271 -16.32 18.51 20.31
N ALA A 272 -16.54 19.81 20.11
CA ALA A 272 -17.64 20.30 19.29
C ALA A 272 -17.48 19.90 17.81
N LEU A 273 -16.27 20.00 17.25
CA LEU A 273 -16.00 19.59 15.87
C LEU A 273 -16.17 18.07 15.68
N VAL A 274 -15.72 17.26 16.65
CA VAL A 274 -15.92 15.80 16.64
C VAL A 274 -17.41 15.44 16.71
N ALA A 275 -18.19 16.15 17.54
CA ALA A 275 -19.63 15.93 17.62
C ALA A 275 -20.36 16.28 16.30
N VAL A 276 -19.96 17.37 15.63
CA VAL A 276 -20.51 17.74 14.31
C VAL A 276 -20.16 16.70 13.24
N LEU A 277 -18.92 16.19 13.24
CA LEU A 277 -18.50 15.11 12.34
C LEU A 277 -19.31 13.83 12.55
N MET A 278 -19.54 13.43 13.81
CA MET A 278 -20.40 12.28 14.12
C MET A 278 -21.84 12.49 13.69
N ALA A 279 -22.39 13.70 13.86
CA ALA A 279 -23.75 14.02 13.39
C ALA A 279 -23.87 13.97 11.86
N MET A 280 -22.86 14.44 11.12
CA MET A 280 -22.82 14.33 9.66
C MET A 280 -22.73 12.87 9.19
N MET A 281 -21.86 12.06 9.81
CA MET A 281 -21.76 10.62 9.54
C MET A 281 -23.11 9.90 9.76
N MET A 282 -23.79 10.21 10.87
CA MET A 282 -25.11 9.64 11.17
C MET A 282 -26.16 10.12 10.15
N GLY A 283 -26.10 11.38 9.72
CA GLY A 283 -26.95 11.93 8.66
C GLY A 283 -26.77 11.18 7.33
N VAL A 284 -25.52 10.93 6.93
CA VAL A 284 -25.19 10.15 5.72
C VAL A 284 -25.67 8.71 5.86
N MET A 285 -25.50 8.07 7.02
CA MET A 285 -26.02 6.72 7.26
C MET A 285 -27.55 6.64 7.15
N VAL A 286 -28.29 7.63 7.66
CA VAL A 286 -29.75 7.68 7.55
C VAL A 286 -30.18 7.92 6.10
N GLN A 287 -29.50 8.78 5.36
CA GLN A 287 -29.77 8.99 3.92
C GLN A 287 -29.50 7.72 3.11
N LYS A 288 -28.38 7.04 3.36
CA LYS A 288 -28.05 5.75 2.73
C LYS A 288 -29.12 4.70 3.05
N LYS A 289 -29.52 4.55 4.32
CA LYS A 289 -30.55 3.59 4.74
C LYS A 289 -31.90 3.85 4.05
N ARG A 290 -32.31 5.12 3.92
CA ARG A 290 -33.52 5.49 3.18
C ARG A 290 -33.43 5.15 1.69
N ASN A 291 -32.26 5.34 1.08
CA ASN A 291 -32.04 5.01 -0.32
C ASN A 291 -32.08 3.49 -0.56
N ASP A 292 -31.43 2.71 0.30
CA ASP A 292 -31.42 1.25 0.24
C ASP A 292 -32.83 0.67 0.42
N GLN A 293 -33.65 1.26 1.30
CA GLN A 293 -35.07 0.90 1.43
C GLN A 293 -35.86 1.16 0.14
N ARG A 294 -35.70 2.34 -0.48
CA ARG A 294 -36.36 2.66 -1.76
C ARG A 294 -35.93 1.72 -2.89
N CYS A 295 -34.66 1.30 -2.91
CA CYS A 295 -34.18 0.32 -3.88
C CYS A 295 -34.81 -1.06 -3.66
N ARG A 296 -34.89 -1.53 -2.40
CA ARG A 296 -35.57 -2.80 -2.07
C ARG A 296 -37.05 -2.79 -2.45
N GLU A 297 -37.78 -1.71 -2.15
CA GLU A 297 -39.19 -1.59 -2.52
C GLU A 297 -39.41 -1.62 -4.04
N ARG A 298 -38.54 -0.97 -4.82
CA ARG A 298 -38.61 -1.04 -6.29
C ARG A 298 -38.31 -2.45 -6.81
N TYR A 299 -37.33 -3.12 -6.21
CA TYR A 299 -36.98 -4.50 -6.56
C TYR A 299 -38.13 -5.47 -6.26
N GLU A 300 -38.77 -5.36 -5.10
CA GLU A 300 -39.92 -6.18 -4.74
C GLU A 300 -41.14 -5.94 -5.65
N ARG A 301 -41.43 -4.68 -5.99
CA ARG A 301 -42.50 -4.36 -6.95
C ARG A 301 -42.21 -4.92 -8.34
N ALA A 302 -40.98 -4.83 -8.81
CA ALA A 302 -40.56 -5.42 -10.08
C ALA A 302 -40.66 -6.95 -10.05
N ASN A 303 -40.24 -7.59 -8.95
CA ASN A 303 -40.34 -9.04 -8.77
C ASN A 303 -41.80 -9.52 -8.72
N ARG A 304 -42.69 -8.82 -7.99
CA ARG A 304 -44.13 -9.12 -7.99
C ARG A 304 -44.76 -8.93 -9.37
N ALA A 305 -44.41 -7.87 -10.10
CA ALA A 305 -44.89 -7.67 -11.47
C ALA A 305 -44.41 -8.77 -12.43
N ALA A 306 -43.17 -9.24 -12.28
CA ALA A 306 -42.63 -10.35 -13.07
C ALA A 306 -43.31 -11.70 -12.73
N GLN A 307 -43.64 -11.94 -11.45
CA GLN A 307 -44.42 -13.12 -11.05
C GLN A 307 -45.85 -13.08 -11.61
N ILE A 308 -46.53 -11.92 -11.59
CA ILE A 308 -47.88 -11.78 -12.18
C ILE A 308 -47.85 -12.08 -13.68
N ARG A 309 -46.83 -11.59 -14.41
CA ARG A 309 -46.67 -11.91 -15.84
C ARG A 309 -46.39 -13.40 -16.09
N ARG A 310 -45.63 -14.07 -15.22
CA ARG A 310 -45.37 -15.51 -15.35
C ARG A 310 -46.61 -16.36 -15.06
N VAL A 311 -47.47 -15.93 -14.12
CA VAL A 311 -48.73 -16.62 -13.83
C VAL A 311 -49.77 -16.35 -14.92
N SER A 312 -49.85 -15.13 -15.46
CA SER A 312 -50.79 -14.82 -16.56
C SER A 312 -50.47 -15.60 -17.84
N ILE A 313 -49.19 -15.85 -18.14
CA ILE A 313 -48.77 -16.66 -19.30
C ILE A 313 -49.14 -18.14 -19.11
N ARG A 314 -49.13 -18.66 -17.87
CA ARG A 314 -49.59 -20.03 -17.59
C ARG A 314 -51.11 -20.16 -17.58
N MET A 315 -51.85 -19.15 -17.12
CA MET A 315 -53.32 -19.18 -17.18
C MET A 315 -53.86 -18.96 -18.59
N SER A 316 -53.21 -18.13 -19.42
CA SER A 316 -53.60 -17.97 -20.82
C SER A 316 -53.33 -19.21 -21.68
N GLN A 317 -52.48 -20.14 -21.23
CA GLN A 317 -52.34 -21.45 -21.89
C GLN A 317 -53.50 -22.40 -21.54
N TYR A 318 -54.09 -22.28 -20.35
CA TYR A 318 -55.26 -23.08 -19.98
C TYR A 318 -56.55 -22.59 -20.66
N ASP A 319 -56.72 -21.27 -20.88
CA ASP A 319 -57.86 -20.73 -21.62
C ASP A 319 -57.79 -21.00 -23.15
N GLN A 320 -56.62 -21.34 -23.67
CA GLN A 320 -56.42 -21.65 -25.09
C GLN A 320 -56.60 -23.15 -25.40
N ASP A 321 -56.33 -24.02 -24.44
CA ASP A 321 -56.49 -25.47 -24.58
C ASP A 321 -57.94 -25.96 -24.28
N GLU A 322 -58.78 -25.16 -23.61
CA GLU A 322 -60.20 -25.50 -23.35
C GLU A 322 -61.21 -24.95 -24.38
N ASN A 323 -60.75 -24.22 -25.41
CA ASN A 323 -61.62 -23.54 -26.37
C ASN A 323 -61.41 -23.95 -27.85
N GLU A 324 -60.63 -25.01 -28.13
CA GLU A 324 -60.38 -25.51 -29.50
C GLU A 324 -61.10 -26.83 -29.84
N ASP A 325 -62.02 -27.31 -28.99
CA ASP A 325 -62.89 -28.43 -29.32
C ASP A 325 -64.35 -28.04 -29.06
N ILE A 326 -65.08 -27.65 -30.12
CA ILE A 326 -66.53 -27.87 -30.39
C ILE A 326 -67.08 -26.76 -31.32
N GLU A 327 -67.73 -27.20 -32.41
CA GLU A 327 -68.61 -26.48 -33.35
C GLU A 327 -67.91 -25.55 -34.37
N GLY A 328 -68.03 -25.74 -35.68
CA GLY A 328 -69.00 -26.50 -36.45
C GLY A 328 -69.31 -25.74 -37.73
N GLU A 329 -69.14 -26.45 -38.84
CA GLU A 329 -69.87 -26.32 -40.10
C GLU A 329 -69.61 -25.12 -41.02
N GLU A 330 -69.20 -25.52 -42.22
CA GLU A 330 -69.25 -24.84 -43.50
C GLU A 330 -70.62 -24.19 -43.77
N ASP A 331 -70.65 -22.97 -44.35
CA ASP A 331 -71.32 -22.83 -45.66
C ASP A 331 -71.03 -21.49 -46.36
N SER A 332 -70.45 -21.64 -47.55
CA SER A 332 -70.77 -21.00 -48.83
C SER A 332 -71.46 -19.63 -48.85
N LEU A 333 -70.76 -18.63 -49.41
CA LEU A 333 -71.33 -17.70 -50.39
C LEU A 333 -70.20 -17.13 -51.28
N LEU A 334 -69.84 -17.89 -52.32
CA LEU A 334 -69.53 -17.47 -53.71
C LEU A 334 -68.71 -18.54 -54.44
#